data_AF-A0A2H3J982-F1
#
_entry.id   AF-A0A2H3J982-F1
#
_cell.length_a   1.000
_cell.length_b   1.000
_cell.length_c   1.000
_cell.angle_alpha   90.00
_cell.angle_beta   90.00
_cell.angle_gamma   90.00
#
_symmetry.space_group_name_H-M   'P 1'
#
loop_
_entity.id
_entity.type
_entity.pdbx_description
1 polymer ?
#
loop_
_entity_poly.entity_id
_entity_poly.type
_entity_poly.pdbx_seq_one_letter_code
_entity_poly.pdbx_strand_id
1 'polypeptide(L)'
;MAEYFQDPYDDPKHCTAYANDAFQTNESVSVSEYEAGHRVLKWGTEPPSMLYKTAASSVPIEIWDRVIDCLREEPATLRATETRWVIPPNLRSLRLGRFGAASPEVLRGLVSIRLTTHCERLELEFVLNSMSDYSVQLLLRSARQSLQELTVNVSPLLNLGGLEARDMVERCLNLSVSSQLSVLTMYIRLEGDTILLARNYDRIVALVNYAPAATLEQVKLNWTCSMEFMKILNIRQELLRLCQEISQIDQILSHRRYIRLKQVKIEFWGIGGLWEEMGSIWMGLAPLWFPNMLSKGVLRATWNGQLLLNNKI
;
A
#
# COMPACT_ATOMS: atom_id res chain seq x y z
N MET A 1 -30.60 -53.11 -16.67
CA MET A 1 -30.92 -51.87 -15.96
C MET A 1 -29.72 -50.96 -16.08
N ALA A 2 -29.79 -50.02 -17.02
CA ALA A 2 -28.76 -49.04 -17.29
C ALA A 2 -29.50 -47.71 -17.39
N GLU A 3 -29.32 -46.84 -16.40
CA GLU A 3 -29.93 -45.52 -16.36
C GLU A 3 -28.99 -44.52 -17.04
N TYR A 4 -29.48 -43.93 -18.11
CA TYR A 4 -28.89 -42.78 -18.80
C TYR A 4 -29.17 -41.52 -17.97
N PHE A 5 -28.12 -40.85 -17.51
CA PHE A 5 -28.19 -39.46 -17.05
C PHE A 5 -28.07 -38.54 -18.27
N GLN A 6 -29.11 -37.76 -18.54
CA GLN A 6 -29.12 -36.65 -19.50
C GLN A 6 -28.69 -35.36 -18.80
N ASP A 7 -27.70 -34.70 -19.40
CA ASP A 7 -27.13 -33.41 -19.03
C ASP A 7 -27.97 -32.27 -19.64
N PRO A 8 -28.49 -31.30 -18.87
CA PRO A 8 -29.36 -30.25 -19.41
C PRO A 8 -28.65 -28.90 -19.45
N TYR A 9 -27.64 -28.74 -20.30
CA TYR A 9 -27.11 -27.41 -20.66
C TYR A 9 -26.64 -27.38 -22.11
N ASP A 10 -27.59 -27.22 -23.03
CA ASP A 10 -27.33 -26.79 -24.40
C ASP A 10 -28.57 -26.04 -24.93
N ASP A 11 -28.60 -24.71 -24.74
CA ASP A 11 -29.40 -23.84 -25.61
C ASP A 11 -28.78 -22.43 -25.72
N PRO A 12 -28.12 -22.11 -26.86
CA PRO A 12 -27.56 -20.80 -27.12
C PRO A 12 -28.54 -19.97 -27.98
N LYS A 13 -29.61 -19.46 -27.39
CA LYS A 13 -30.50 -18.49 -28.05
C LYS A 13 -31.06 -17.46 -27.07
N HIS A 14 -30.34 -16.37 -26.84
CA HIS A 14 -30.93 -15.05 -26.58
C HIS A 14 -29.87 -13.95 -26.73
N CYS A 15 -29.69 -13.46 -27.96
CA CYS A 15 -29.09 -12.17 -28.25
C CYS A 15 -30.20 -11.21 -28.69
N THR A 16 -30.58 -10.25 -27.84
CA THR A 16 -31.24 -9.00 -28.28
C THR A 16 -30.96 -7.87 -27.28
N ALA A 17 -30.17 -6.90 -27.76
CA ALA A 17 -30.37 -5.45 -27.69
C ALA A 17 -30.92 -4.78 -26.42
N TYR A 18 -30.04 -4.02 -25.74
CA TYR A 18 -30.35 -2.72 -25.11
C TYR A 18 -29.12 -1.83 -25.35
N ALA A 19 -29.14 -0.95 -26.35
CA ALA A 19 -29.71 0.39 -26.37
C ALA A 19 -28.83 1.40 -25.60
N ASN A 20 -28.17 2.24 -26.39
CA ASN A 20 -27.37 3.41 -26.01
C ASN A 20 -28.22 4.42 -25.25
N ASP A 21 -27.78 4.83 -24.05
CA ASP A 21 -28.15 6.12 -23.47
C ASP A 21 -26.90 6.99 -23.34
N ALA A 22 -26.80 7.92 -24.29
CA ALA A 22 -25.84 9.00 -24.30
C ALA A 22 -26.28 10.07 -23.28
N PHE A 23 -25.43 10.35 -22.29
CA PHE A 23 -25.58 11.51 -21.44
C PHE A 23 -25.31 12.78 -22.27
N GLN A 24 -26.39 13.49 -22.63
CA GLN A 24 -26.34 14.88 -23.04
C GLN A 24 -26.12 15.75 -21.80
N THR A 25 -24.98 16.42 -21.71
CA THR A 25 -24.80 17.58 -20.84
C THR A 25 -24.95 18.84 -21.67
N ASN A 26 -26.04 19.56 -21.45
CA ASN A 26 -26.25 20.90 -21.99
C ASN A 26 -25.25 21.88 -21.37
N GLU A 27 -24.40 22.46 -22.21
CA GLU A 27 -23.70 23.70 -21.94
C GLU A 27 -24.66 24.88 -22.13
N SER A 28 -24.80 25.70 -21.09
CA SER A 28 -24.99 27.14 -21.26
C SER A 28 -24.48 27.84 -20.00
N VAL A 29 -23.18 28.12 -19.96
CA VAL A 29 -22.62 29.09 -19.01
C VAL A 29 -21.85 30.14 -19.81
N SER A 30 -22.31 31.37 -19.60
CA SER A 30 -21.85 32.62 -20.18
C SER A 30 -20.36 32.86 -19.99
N VAL A 31 -19.73 33.31 -21.07
CA VAL A 31 -18.41 33.93 -21.11
C VAL A 31 -18.42 35.20 -20.25
N SER A 32 -17.58 35.25 -19.22
CA SER A 32 -17.16 36.51 -18.60
C SER A 32 -15.65 36.48 -18.38
N GLU A 33 -15.01 37.50 -18.94
CA GLU A 33 -13.58 37.80 -18.90
C GLU A 33 -12.98 37.72 -17.49
N TYR A 34 -11.89 36.96 -17.36
CA TYR A 34 -10.89 37.16 -16.32
C TYR A 34 -9.51 36.94 -16.94
N GLU A 35 -8.94 38.02 -17.47
CA GLU A 35 -7.50 38.15 -17.64
C GLU A 35 -6.85 38.33 -16.26
N ALA A 36 -5.98 37.39 -15.86
CA ALA A 36 -4.90 37.68 -14.91
C ALA A 36 -3.86 36.55 -14.87
N GLY A 37 -2.70 36.77 -15.49
CA GLY A 37 -1.43 36.40 -14.86
C GLY A 37 -0.79 35.05 -15.21
N HIS A 38 -0.75 34.62 -16.46
CA HIS A 38 0.23 33.62 -16.89
C HIS A 38 1.62 34.26 -17.02
N ARG A 39 2.48 34.09 -16.01
CA ARG A 39 3.93 34.31 -16.17
C ARG A 39 4.51 33.16 -16.98
N VAL A 40 4.82 33.41 -18.25
CA VAL A 40 5.70 32.56 -19.05
C VAL A 40 7.11 32.68 -18.48
N LEU A 41 7.61 31.61 -17.84
CA LEU A 41 8.99 31.51 -17.38
C LEU A 41 9.90 31.41 -18.62
N LYS A 42 10.61 32.50 -18.91
CA LYS A 42 11.75 32.49 -19.84
C LYS A 42 12.90 31.73 -19.20
N TRP A 43 13.28 30.60 -19.78
CA TRP A 43 14.51 29.90 -19.45
C TRP A 43 15.70 30.80 -19.80
N GLY A 44 16.48 31.21 -18.80
CA GLY A 44 17.72 31.93 -19.01
C GLY A 44 18.71 31.05 -19.76
N THR A 45 19.02 31.43 -20.99
CA THR A 45 20.05 30.83 -21.82
C THR A 45 21.42 31.31 -21.36
N GLU A 46 21.98 30.68 -20.32
CA GLU A 46 23.43 30.51 -20.13
C GLU A 46 23.72 29.68 -18.87
N PRO A 47 24.40 28.51 -18.96
CA PRO A 47 24.78 27.73 -17.79
C PRO A 47 26.10 28.26 -17.20
N PRO A 48 26.21 28.39 -15.86
CA PRO A 48 27.51 28.56 -15.22
C PRO A 48 28.39 27.33 -15.46
N SER A 49 29.55 27.58 -16.04
CA SER A 49 30.60 26.62 -16.39
C SER A 49 31.31 26.05 -15.16
N MET A 50 30.60 25.24 -14.39
CA MET A 50 31.20 24.20 -13.53
C MET A 50 30.26 22.99 -13.50
N LEU A 51 30.43 22.12 -14.49
CA LEU A 51 29.81 20.80 -14.56
C LEU A 51 30.55 19.86 -13.60
N TYR A 52 30.20 19.92 -12.31
CA TYR A 52 30.43 18.75 -11.46
C TYR A 52 29.50 17.66 -11.99
N LYS A 53 30.08 16.60 -12.59
CA LYS A 53 29.35 15.37 -12.92
C LYS A 53 28.87 14.75 -11.61
N THR A 54 27.71 15.19 -11.13
CA THR A 54 27.00 14.52 -10.04
C THR A 54 26.29 13.29 -10.62
N ALA A 55 26.06 12.24 -9.82
CA ALA A 55 25.29 11.08 -10.24
C ALA A 55 23.88 11.45 -10.75
N ALA A 56 23.36 12.62 -10.33
CA ALA A 56 22.12 13.19 -10.83
C ALA A 56 22.20 13.56 -12.33
N SER A 57 23.36 14.03 -12.83
CA SER A 57 23.53 14.41 -14.24
C SER A 57 23.50 13.23 -15.22
N SER A 58 23.59 11.99 -14.73
CA SER A 58 23.49 10.77 -15.55
C SER A 58 22.09 10.15 -15.59
N VAL A 59 21.12 10.69 -14.85
CA VAL A 59 19.74 10.19 -14.85
C VAL A 59 18.96 10.84 -16.03
N PRO A 60 18.28 10.07 -16.89
CA PRO A 60 17.51 10.61 -18.02
C PRO A 60 16.40 11.58 -17.58
N ILE A 61 16.08 12.57 -18.43
CA ILE A 61 15.10 13.64 -18.12
C ILE A 61 13.70 13.08 -17.83
N GLU A 62 13.32 11.98 -18.48
CA GLU A 62 12.03 11.33 -18.30
C GLU A 62 11.88 10.70 -16.91
N ILE A 63 13.01 10.28 -16.31
CA ILE A 63 13.02 9.78 -14.94
C ILE A 63 12.89 10.94 -13.96
N TRP A 64 13.45 12.11 -14.30
CA TRP A 64 13.32 13.32 -13.50
C TRP A 64 11.89 13.82 -13.44
N ASP A 65 11.17 13.85 -14.56
CA ASP A 65 9.76 14.25 -14.58
C ASP A 65 8.91 13.38 -13.62
N ARG A 66 9.19 12.08 -13.58
CA ARG A 66 8.52 11.16 -12.64
C ARG A 66 8.91 11.38 -11.18
N VAL A 67 10.18 11.72 -10.91
CA VAL A 67 10.62 12.07 -9.55
C VAL A 67 9.93 13.36 -9.10
N ILE A 68 9.84 14.37 -9.98
CA ILE A 68 9.13 15.63 -9.71
C ILE A 68 7.65 15.35 -9.43
N ASP A 69 7.01 14.46 -10.19
CA ASP A 69 5.62 14.06 -9.95
C ASP A 69 5.43 13.38 -8.58
N CYS A 70 6.40 12.57 -8.13
CA CYS A 70 6.38 11.99 -6.79
C CYS A 70 6.51 13.05 -5.68
N LEU A 71 7.16 14.18 -5.98
CA LEU A 71 7.42 15.29 -5.05
C LEU A 71 6.35 16.40 -5.11
N ARG A 72 5.31 16.24 -5.92
CA ARG A 72 4.27 17.26 -6.15
C ARG A 72 3.58 17.74 -4.86
N GLU A 73 3.42 16.87 -3.87
CA GLU A 73 2.80 17.18 -2.57
C GLU A 73 3.75 17.93 -1.61
N GLU A 74 5.03 18.10 -1.98
CA GLU A 74 6.03 18.84 -1.22
C GLU A 74 6.60 20.02 -2.04
N PRO A 75 5.88 21.16 -2.16
CA PRO A 75 6.24 22.26 -3.06
C PRO A 75 7.56 22.98 -2.68
N ALA A 76 8.00 22.87 -1.43
CA ALA A 76 9.31 23.37 -0.99
C ALA A 76 10.45 22.48 -1.52
N THR A 77 10.24 21.16 -1.49
CA THR A 77 11.14 20.16 -2.06
C THR A 77 11.23 20.33 -3.58
N LEU A 78 10.09 20.56 -4.25
CA LEU A 78 10.02 20.76 -5.69
C LEU A 78 10.78 22.01 -6.19
N ARG A 79 10.76 23.11 -5.42
CA ARG A 79 11.55 24.31 -5.76
C ARG A 79 13.06 24.12 -5.57
N ALA A 80 13.47 23.36 -4.56
CA ALA A 80 14.87 23.02 -4.34
C ALA A 80 15.43 22.12 -5.46
N THR A 81 14.56 21.30 -6.05
CA THR A 81 14.91 20.44 -7.19
C THR A 81 15.09 21.21 -8.50
N GLU A 82 14.31 22.27 -8.74
CA GLU A 82 14.45 23.14 -9.92
C GLU A 82 15.78 23.92 -9.97
N THR A 83 16.42 24.13 -8.81
CA THR A 83 17.67 24.88 -8.67
C THR A 83 18.86 23.94 -8.43
N ARG A 84 19.21 23.12 -9.44
CA ARG A 84 20.41 22.24 -9.42
C ARG A 84 20.54 21.44 -8.10
N TRP A 85 19.47 20.71 -7.79
CA TRP A 85 19.38 19.51 -6.92
C TRP A 85 20.17 19.54 -5.61
N VAL A 86 19.85 20.52 -4.77
CA VAL A 86 20.07 20.38 -3.32
C VAL A 86 18.96 19.47 -2.79
N ILE A 87 19.34 18.30 -2.24
CA ILE A 87 18.39 17.45 -1.51
C ILE A 87 17.75 18.35 -0.44
N PRO A 88 16.40 18.47 -0.42
CA PRO A 88 15.77 19.31 0.58
C PRO A 88 16.20 18.79 1.94
N PRO A 89 16.84 19.62 2.78
CA PRO A 89 17.37 19.17 4.06
C PRO A 89 16.27 18.68 5.01
N ASN A 90 15.00 18.91 4.66
CA ASN A 90 13.81 18.62 5.45
C ASN A 90 12.87 17.59 4.81
N LEU A 91 13.30 16.85 3.78
CA LEU A 91 12.46 15.79 3.21
C LEU A 91 12.30 14.64 4.21
N ARG A 92 11.17 14.64 4.93
CA ARG A 92 10.87 13.64 5.96
C ARG A 92 9.92 12.55 5.46
N SER A 93 9.13 12.83 4.43
CA SER A 93 8.12 11.91 3.93
C SER A 93 8.31 11.68 2.44
N LEU A 94 8.32 10.42 2.00
CA LEU A 94 8.35 10.08 0.59
C LEU A 94 7.24 9.09 0.29
N ARG A 95 6.38 9.42 -0.68
CA ARG A 95 5.30 8.55 -1.16
C ARG A 95 5.54 8.19 -2.62
N LEU A 96 5.62 6.90 -2.89
CA LEU A 96 5.82 6.34 -4.21
C LEU A 96 4.56 5.55 -4.59
N GLY A 97 3.90 5.91 -5.69
CA GLY A 97 2.84 5.09 -6.28
C GLY A 97 1.43 5.70 -6.35
N ARG A 98 1.19 6.90 -5.77
CA ARG A 98 -0.15 7.52 -5.68
C ARG A 98 -0.87 7.70 -7.03
N PHE A 99 -0.12 7.88 -8.11
CA PHE A 99 -0.64 8.09 -9.48
C PHE A 99 -0.22 6.97 -10.45
N GLY A 100 0.16 5.81 -9.91
CA GLY A 100 0.72 4.71 -10.67
C GLY A 100 2.03 4.22 -10.04
N ALA A 101 2.28 2.92 -10.10
CA ALA A 101 3.42 2.33 -9.42
C ALA A 101 4.75 2.94 -9.87
N ALA A 102 5.63 3.17 -8.90
CA ALA A 102 6.98 3.64 -9.19
C ALA A 102 7.69 2.61 -10.09
N SER A 103 8.19 3.08 -11.23
CA SER A 103 8.97 2.22 -12.13
C SER A 103 10.34 1.91 -11.51
N PRO A 104 10.99 0.80 -11.89
CA PRO A 104 12.32 0.46 -11.41
C PRO A 104 13.35 1.58 -11.61
N GLU A 105 13.26 2.34 -12.70
CA GLU A 105 14.16 3.46 -13.00
C GLU A 105 14.00 4.61 -12.01
N VAL A 106 12.77 4.91 -11.59
CA VAL A 106 12.51 5.93 -10.56
C VAL A 106 13.15 5.49 -9.24
N LEU A 107 13.00 4.23 -8.86
CA LEU A 107 13.63 3.70 -7.64
C LEU A 107 15.17 3.79 -7.70
N ARG A 108 15.78 3.43 -8.83
CA ARG A 108 17.24 3.56 -9.04
C ARG A 108 17.69 5.01 -8.99
N GLY A 109 16.93 5.93 -9.57
CA GLY A 109 17.17 7.37 -9.50
C GLY A 109 17.20 7.86 -8.06
N LEU A 110 16.14 7.56 -7.29
CA LEU A 110 16.00 7.92 -5.87
C LEU A 110 17.14 7.39 -5.00
N VAL A 111 17.56 6.15 -5.22
CA VAL A 111 18.70 5.54 -4.55
C VAL A 111 20.00 6.26 -4.90
N SER A 112 20.22 6.55 -6.19
CA SER A 112 21.46 7.17 -6.69
C SER A 112 21.67 8.57 -6.12
N ILE A 113 20.58 9.32 -5.95
CA ILE A 113 20.61 10.67 -5.38
C ILE A 113 20.51 10.67 -3.85
N ARG A 114 20.42 9.50 -3.20
CA ARG A 114 20.32 9.35 -1.74
C ARG A 114 19.17 10.14 -1.13
N LEU A 115 18.06 10.27 -1.85
CA LEU A 115 16.92 11.09 -1.40
C LEU A 115 16.32 10.59 -0.08
N THR A 116 16.49 9.30 0.21
CA THR A 116 15.84 8.64 1.34
C THR A 116 16.67 8.61 2.63
N THR A 117 17.88 9.16 2.66
CA THR A 117 18.78 9.06 3.83
C THR A 117 18.25 9.72 5.10
N HIS A 118 17.38 10.72 4.96
CA HIS A 118 16.74 11.44 6.06
C HIS A 118 15.22 11.23 6.10
N CYS A 119 14.72 10.28 5.30
CA CYS A 119 13.30 10.00 5.20
C CYS A 119 12.82 9.27 6.45
N GLU A 120 11.93 9.91 7.21
CA GLU A 120 11.30 9.37 8.43
C GLU A 120 10.08 8.50 8.09
N ARG A 121 9.35 8.85 7.03
CA ARG A 121 8.16 8.14 6.56
C ARG A 121 8.28 7.77 5.09
N LEU A 122 8.14 6.48 4.81
CA LEU A 122 8.16 5.97 3.45
C LEU A 122 6.85 5.23 3.14
N GLU A 123 6.23 5.59 2.03
CA GLU A 123 5.03 4.93 1.52
C GLU A 123 5.31 4.35 0.14
N LEU A 124 5.11 3.05 0.02
CA LEU A 124 5.50 2.23 -1.11
C LEU A 124 4.29 1.51 -1.70
N GLU A 125 3.80 2.03 -2.81
CA GLU A 125 2.77 1.43 -3.62
C GLU A 125 3.39 0.91 -4.93
N PHE A 126 3.56 -0.41 -4.99
CA PHE A 126 4.26 -1.09 -6.07
C PHE A 126 3.31 -1.90 -6.95
N VAL A 127 3.69 -2.04 -8.22
CA VAL A 127 3.30 -3.17 -9.06
C VAL A 127 4.34 -4.27 -8.88
N LEU A 128 3.93 -5.52 -9.08
CA LEU A 128 4.73 -6.72 -8.87
C LEU A 128 6.17 -6.62 -9.42
N ASN A 129 6.30 -6.15 -10.67
CA ASN A 129 7.59 -6.02 -11.36
C ASN A 129 8.57 -5.08 -10.65
N SER A 130 8.06 -4.00 -10.04
CA SER A 130 8.89 -3.05 -9.29
C SER A 130 9.32 -3.61 -7.94
N MET A 131 8.50 -4.48 -7.35
CA MET A 131 8.79 -5.08 -6.04
C MET A 131 9.93 -6.09 -6.12
N SER A 132 10.08 -6.80 -7.25
CA SER A 132 11.22 -7.70 -7.48
C SER A 132 12.54 -6.98 -7.73
N ASP A 133 12.53 -5.66 -7.94
CA ASP A 133 13.75 -4.91 -8.18
C ASP A 133 14.51 -4.67 -6.86
N TYR A 134 15.80 -5.00 -6.87
CA TYR A 134 16.72 -4.83 -5.74
C TYR A 134 16.80 -3.37 -5.24
N SER A 135 16.39 -2.40 -6.06
CA SER A 135 16.33 -0.98 -5.71
C SER A 135 15.38 -0.70 -4.55
N VAL A 136 14.33 -1.50 -4.33
CA VAL A 136 13.48 -1.37 -3.15
C VAL A 136 14.29 -1.63 -1.87
N GLN A 137 15.10 -2.69 -1.87
CA GLN A 137 15.95 -3.00 -0.73
C GLN A 137 17.04 -1.93 -0.53
N LEU A 138 17.63 -1.42 -1.61
CA LEU A 138 18.60 -0.33 -1.55
C LEU A 138 17.97 0.95 -0.98
N LEU A 139 16.74 1.25 -1.36
CA LEU A 139 15.99 2.41 -0.87
C LEU A 139 15.71 2.30 0.63
N LEU A 140 15.25 1.12 1.09
CA LEU A 140 15.07 0.82 2.52
C LEU A 140 16.39 0.90 3.30
N ARG A 141 17.48 0.35 2.75
CA ARG A 141 18.82 0.43 3.35
C ARG A 141 19.33 1.86 3.45
N SER A 142 19.05 2.69 2.46
CA SER A 142 19.40 4.11 2.48
C SER A 142 18.66 4.86 3.60
N ALA A 143 17.38 4.54 3.81
CA ALA A 143 16.55 5.13 4.87
C ALA A 143 16.75 4.51 6.27
N ARG A 144 17.58 3.48 6.42
CA ARG A 144 17.60 2.59 7.59
C ARG A 144 17.77 3.28 8.95
N GLN A 145 18.47 4.42 8.98
CA GLN A 145 18.78 5.14 10.21
C GLN A 145 17.70 6.17 10.60
N SER A 146 16.89 6.60 9.63
CA SER A 146 15.85 7.62 9.83
C SER A 146 14.44 7.07 9.76
N LEU A 147 14.22 5.94 9.09
CA LEU A 147 12.90 5.39 8.81
C LEU A 147 12.19 4.96 10.09
N GLN A 148 11.15 5.71 10.45
CA GLN A 148 10.27 5.45 11.60
C GLN A 148 8.95 4.83 11.16
N GLU A 149 8.44 5.23 9.99
CA GLU A 149 7.15 4.75 9.49
C GLU A 149 7.30 4.18 8.08
N LEU A 150 6.87 2.93 7.90
CA LEU A 150 6.80 2.29 6.60
C LEU A 150 5.36 1.91 6.29
N THR A 151 4.91 2.31 5.12
CA THR A 151 3.64 1.91 4.55
C THR A 151 3.89 1.16 3.25
N VAL A 152 3.34 -0.04 3.10
CA VAL A 152 3.57 -0.88 1.91
C VAL A 152 2.26 -1.51 1.43
N ASN A 153 2.02 -1.44 0.13
CA ASN A 153 0.95 -2.20 -0.51
C ASN A 153 1.42 -3.65 -0.73
N VAL A 154 0.82 -4.60 0.01
CA VAL A 154 1.17 -6.02 -0.06
C VAL A 154 0.24 -6.82 -0.97
N SER A 155 -0.79 -6.20 -1.55
CA SER A 155 -1.74 -6.87 -2.45
C SER A 155 -1.06 -7.61 -3.61
N PRO A 156 -0.06 -7.03 -4.31
CA PRO A 156 0.65 -7.75 -5.36
C PRO A 156 1.35 -9.01 -4.85
N LEU A 157 1.85 -8.98 -3.60
CA LEU A 157 2.47 -10.16 -3.00
C LEU A 157 1.46 -11.27 -2.80
N LEU A 158 0.21 -10.97 -2.43
CA LEU A 158 -0.81 -11.99 -2.20
C LEU A 158 -1.23 -12.72 -3.49
N ASN A 159 -0.99 -12.13 -4.65
CA ASN A 159 -1.29 -12.72 -5.95
C ASN A 159 -0.22 -13.68 -6.47
N LEU A 160 0.98 -13.67 -5.88
CA LEU A 160 2.04 -14.59 -6.28
C LEU A 160 1.73 -16.03 -5.86
N GLY A 161 2.17 -17.01 -6.64
CA GLY A 161 2.11 -18.42 -6.23
C GLY A 161 3.44 -18.86 -5.61
N GLY A 162 3.40 -19.83 -4.69
CA GLY A 162 4.56 -20.62 -4.30
C GLY A 162 5.70 -19.88 -3.58
N LEU A 163 6.93 -20.40 -3.75
CA LEU A 163 8.15 -19.99 -3.04
C LEU A 163 8.64 -18.59 -3.46
N GLU A 164 8.31 -18.14 -4.67
CA GLU A 164 8.78 -16.87 -5.24
C GLU A 164 8.40 -15.67 -4.37
N ALA A 165 7.20 -15.68 -3.80
CA ALA A 165 6.72 -14.59 -2.98
C ALA A 165 7.47 -14.45 -1.66
N ARG A 166 7.83 -15.58 -1.03
CA ARG A 166 8.60 -15.58 0.22
C ARG A 166 10.01 -15.06 -0.04
N ASP A 167 10.64 -15.54 -1.10
CA ASP A 167 11.95 -15.06 -1.55
C ASP A 167 11.91 -13.56 -1.86
N MET A 168 10.81 -13.06 -2.46
CA MET A 168 10.64 -11.63 -2.71
C MET A 168 10.53 -10.81 -1.42
N VAL A 169 9.77 -11.28 -0.41
CA VAL A 169 9.70 -10.57 0.89
C VAL A 169 11.08 -10.52 1.54
N GLU A 170 11.81 -11.64 1.54
CA GLU A 170 13.14 -11.72 2.14
C GLU A 170 14.19 -10.86 1.40
N ARG A 171 14.17 -10.86 0.06
CA ARG A 171 15.15 -10.12 -0.73
C ARG A 171 14.83 -8.63 -0.81
N CYS A 172 13.58 -8.27 -1.00
CA CYS A 172 13.20 -6.89 -1.34
C CYS A 172 12.59 -6.12 -0.18
N LEU A 173 11.95 -6.79 0.77
CA LEU A 173 11.22 -6.15 1.89
C LEU A 173 11.74 -6.61 3.26
N ASN A 174 13.02 -6.98 3.37
CA ASN A 174 13.62 -7.27 4.66
C ASN A 174 13.77 -5.97 5.49
N LEU A 175 12.87 -5.82 6.46
CA LEU A 175 12.80 -4.66 7.35
C LEU A 175 13.79 -4.72 8.51
N SER A 176 14.56 -5.80 8.66
CA SER A 176 15.46 -5.99 9.81
C SER A 176 16.60 -4.98 9.80
N VAL A 177 16.83 -4.33 8.67
CA VAL A 177 17.84 -3.28 8.50
C VAL A 177 17.42 -1.95 9.11
N SER A 178 16.12 -1.69 9.27
CA SER A 178 15.57 -0.39 9.66
C SER A 178 15.46 -0.27 11.17
N SER A 179 16.55 0.01 11.86
CA SER A 179 16.63 -0.03 13.33
C SER A 179 15.73 0.96 14.07
N GLN A 180 15.12 1.93 13.38
CA GLN A 180 14.22 2.94 13.97
C GLN A 180 12.75 2.71 13.63
N LEU A 181 12.42 1.67 12.86
CA LEU A 181 11.04 1.46 12.41
C LEU A 181 10.13 1.18 13.61
N SER A 182 9.18 2.09 13.83
CA SER A 182 8.22 2.07 14.93
C SER A 182 6.80 1.80 14.44
N VAL A 183 6.47 2.17 13.21
CA VAL A 183 5.15 1.94 12.61
C VAL A 183 5.29 1.18 11.29
N LEU A 184 4.63 0.02 11.20
CA LEU A 184 4.47 -0.74 9.96
C LEU A 184 2.99 -0.73 9.55
N THR A 185 2.70 -0.20 8.37
CA THR A 185 1.36 -0.20 7.77
C THR A 185 1.38 -1.05 6.50
N MET A 186 0.48 -2.02 6.42
CA MET A 186 0.31 -2.88 5.25
C MET A 186 -1.07 -2.64 4.63
N TYR A 187 -1.10 -2.23 3.38
CA TYR A 187 -2.32 -2.10 2.60
C TYR A 187 -2.61 -3.39 1.82
N ILE A 188 -3.81 -3.90 2.00
CA ILE A 188 -4.31 -5.14 1.42
C ILE A 188 -5.59 -4.82 0.65
N ARG A 189 -5.48 -4.70 -0.66
CA ARG A 189 -6.61 -4.57 -1.56
C ARG A 189 -7.14 -5.95 -1.89
N LEU A 190 -8.41 -6.16 -1.59
CA LEU A 190 -9.14 -7.35 -1.91
C LEU A 190 -9.89 -7.09 -3.23
N GLU A 191 -9.35 -7.63 -4.32
CA GLU A 191 -9.82 -7.45 -5.70
C GLU A 191 -9.90 -8.82 -6.41
N GLY A 192 -11.04 -9.13 -7.05
CA GLY A 192 -11.21 -10.38 -7.82
C GLY A 192 -11.02 -11.67 -7.00
N ASP A 193 -10.31 -12.65 -7.57
CA ASP A 193 -10.02 -13.97 -6.97
C ASP A 193 -9.03 -13.96 -5.80
N THR A 194 -8.54 -12.79 -5.36
CA THR A 194 -7.54 -12.67 -4.28
C THR A 194 -7.95 -13.35 -2.97
N ILE A 195 -9.25 -13.47 -2.69
CA ILE A 195 -9.74 -14.19 -1.50
C ILE A 195 -9.47 -15.69 -1.57
N LEU A 196 -9.53 -16.27 -2.77
CA LEU A 196 -9.31 -17.71 -2.94
C LEU A 196 -7.87 -18.10 -2.61
N LEU A 197 -6.96 -17.11 -2.61
CA LEU A 197 -5.54 -17.23 -2.31
C LEU A 197 -5.20 -17.12 -0.81
N ALA A 198 -6.11 -17.53 0.08
CA ALA A 198 -5.90 -17.62 1.52
C ALA A 198 -4.56 -18.27 1.95
N ARG A 199 -3.96 -19.11 1.10
CA ARG A 199 -2.64 -19.72 1.35
C ARG A 199 -1.46 -18.73 1.36
N ASN A 200 -1.70 -17.45 1.04
CA ASN A 200 -0.65 -16.46 0.81
C ASN A 200 -0.52 -15.42 1.93
N TYR A 201 -1.29 -15.53 3.02
CA TYR A 201 -1.17 -14.63 4.18
C TYR A 201 0.08 -14.90 5.03
N ASP A 202 0.74 -16.03 4.83
CA ASP A 202 2.08 -16.33 5.36
C ASP A 202 3.12 -15.24 5.00
N ARG A 203 2.91 -14.51 3.90
CA ARG A 203 3.74 -13.38 3.45
C ARG A 203 3.61 -12.15 4.34
N ILE A 204 2.39 -11.86 4.82
CA ILE A 204 2.16 -10.79 5.78
C ILE A 204 2.85 -11.14 7.10
N VAL A 205 2.71 -12.40 7.53
CA VAL A 205 3.42 -12.96 8.67
C VAL A 205 4.94 -12.84 8.51
N ALA A 206 5.49 -13.19 7.36
CA ALA A 206 6.92 -13.07 7.08
C ALA A 206 7.39 -11.60 7.17
N LEU A 207 6.64 -10.67 6.55
CA LEU A 207 6.97 -9.25 6.60
C LEU A 207 6.98 -8.69 8.03
N VAL A 208 5.99 -9.07 8.85
CA VAL A 208 5.94 -8.72 10.28
C VAL A 208 7.13 -9.33 11.04
N ASN A 209 7.53 -10.55 10.70
CA ASN A 209 8.67 -11.22 11.33
C ASN A 209 10.02 -10.56 11.01
N TYR A 210 10.16 -9.94 9.82
CA TYR A 210 11.35 -9.16 9.46
C TYR A 210 11.37 -7.76 10.09
N ALA A 211 10.26 -7.26 10.63
CA ALA A 211 10.24 -5.97 11.29
C ALA A 211 11.07 -5.98 12.60
N PRO A 212 11.74 -4.86 12.95
CA PRO A 212 12.58 -4.77 14.13
C PRO A 212 11.75 -4.82 15.42
N ALA A 213 11.67 -5.99 16.03
CA ALA A 213 10.80 -6.22 17.19
C ALA A 213 11.04 -5.27 18.37
N ALA A 214 12.30 -4.86 18.57
CA ALA A 214 12.69 -4.00 19.69
C ALA A 214 12.20 -2.54 19.55
N THR A 215 11.88 -2.07 18.34
CA THR A 215 11.44 -0.69 18.09
C THR A 215 10.00 -0.58 17.60
N LEU A 216 9.44 -1.67 17.08
CA LEU A 216 8.09 -1.69 16.54
C LEU A 216 7.06 -1.40 17.63
N GLU A 217 6.38 -0.28 17.51
CA GLU A 217 5.32 0.17 18.43
C GLU A 217 3.93 -0.09 17.88
N GLN A 218 3.79 -0.05 16.55
CA GLN A 218 2.49 -0.19 15.89
C GLN A 218 2.58 -1.03 14.61
N VAL A 219 1.62 -1.95 14.48
CA VAL A 219 1.33 -2.65 13.22
C VAL A 219 -0.08 -2.30 12.79
N LYS A 220 -0.25 -1.85 11.55
CA LYS A 220 -1.55 -1.56 10.94
C LYS A 220 -1.74 -2.47 9.74
N LEU A 221 -2.85 -3.19 9.72
CA LEU A 221 -3.31 -3.97 8.59
C LEU A 221 -4.55 -3.26 8.06
N ASN A 222 -4.47 -2.73 6.84
CA ASN A 222 -5.52 -1.94 6.22
C ASN A 222 -6.09 -2.72 5.04
N TRP A 223 -7.27 -3.28 5.20
CA TRP A 223 -7.99 -3.98 4.14
C TRP A 223 -8.94 -3.03 3.43
N THR A 224 -8.92 -3.05 2.11
CA THR A 224 -9.89 -2.32 1.28
C THR A 224 -10.60 -3.33 0.38
N CYS A 225 -11.92 -3.37 0.43
CA CYS A 225 -12.74 -4.22 -0.44
C CYS A 225 -13.37 -3.40 -1.56
N SER A 226 -13.37 -3.92 -2.80
CA SER A 226 -14.11 -3.29 -3.89
C SER A 226 -15.63 -3.51 -3.76
N MET A 227 -16.42 -2.64 -4.41
CA MET A 227 -17.89 -2.77 -4.48
C MET A 227 -18.33 -4.11 -5.07
N GLU A 228 -17.69 -4.54 -6.15
CA GLU A 228 -18.03 -5.77 -6.88
C GLU A 228 -17.80 -7.00 -6.02
N PHE A 229 -16.69 -6.97 -5.28
CA PHE A 229 -16.32 -8.02 -4.36
C PHE A 229 -17.35 -8.20 -3.22
N MET A 230 -17.86 -7.10 -2.66
CA MET A 230 -18.88 -7.16 -1.61
C MET A 230 -20.22 -7.74 -2.09
N LYS A 231 -20.54 -7.67 -3.39
CA LYS A 231 -21.79 -8.23 -3.94
C LYS A 231 -21.77 -9.75 -4.06
N ILE A 232 -20.58 -10.33 -4.20
CA ILE A 232 -20.40 -11.76 -4.49
C ILE A 232 -20.23 -12.57 -3.21
N LEU A 233 -19.73 -11.95 -2.13
CA LEU A 233 -19.26 -12.68 -0.97
C LEU A 233 -20.33 -12.88 0.08
N ASN A 234 -20.34 -14.10 0.62
CA ASN A 234 -20.79 -14.32 1.99
C ASN A 234 -19.73 -13.71 2.93
N ILE A 235 -19.88 -12.41 3.20
CA ILE A 235 -18.94 -11.58 3.97
C ILE A 235 -18.48 -12.28 5.26
N ARG A 236 -19.40 -12.99 5.94
CA ARG A 236 -19.10 -13.72 7.17
C ARG A 236 -18.10 -14.86 6.96
N GLN A 237 -18.29 -15.69 5.94
CA GLN A 237 -17.38 -16.81 5.66
C GLN A 237 -15.98 -16.31 5.31
N GLU A 238 -15.91 -15.17 4.64
CA GLU A 238 -14.64 -14.63 4.15
C GLU A 238 -13.90 -13.86 5.23
N LEU A 239 -14.61 -13.14 6.09
CA LEU A 239 -14.01 -12.59 7.30
C LEU A 239 -13.51 -13.72 8.21
N LEU A 240 -14.26 -14.81 8.36
CA LEU A 240 -13.82 -15.99 9.10
C LEU A 240 -12.52 -16.56 8.53
N ARG A 241 -12.47 -16.76 7.21
CA ARG A 241 -11.28 -17.26 6.51
C ARG A 241 -10.10 -16.30 6.67
N LEU A 242 -10.30 -15.01 6.46
CA LEU A 242 -9.27 -13.99 6.66
C LEU A 242 -8.72 -14.01 8.09
N CYS A 243 -9.59 -14.00 9.10
CA CYS A 243 -9.20 -14.07 10.51
C CYS A 243 -8.39 -15.33 10.82
N GLN A 244 -8.81 -16.48 10.28
CA GLN A 244 -8.10 -17.74 10.44
C GLN A 244 -6.68 -17.67 9.86
N GLU A 245 -6.52 -17.15 8.65
CA GLU A 245 -5.22 -17.09 7.98
C GLU A 245 -4.25 -16.12 8.64
N ILE A 246 -4.73 -14.96 9.09
CA ILE A 246 -3.89 -13.97 9.77
C ILE A 246 -3.73 -14.25 11.27
N SER A 247 -4.39 -15.27 11.82
CA SER A 247 -4.32 -15.62 13.25
C SER A 247 -2.90 -15.88 13.75
N GLN A 248 -1.99 -16.32 12.87
CA GLN A 248 -0.58 -16.52 13.21
C GLN A 248 0.12 -15.23 13.68
N ILE A 249 -0.37 -14.06 13.22
CA ILE A 249 0.12 -12.76 13.66
C ILE A 249 -0.07 -12.57 15.18
N ASP A 250 -1.12 -13.17 15.77
CA ASP A 250 -1.37 -13.13 17.21
C ASP A 250 -0.18 -13.68 17.99
N GLN A 251 0.29 -14.87 17.61
CA GLN A 251 1.40 -15.55 18.28
C GLN A 251 2.71 -14.77 18.10
N ILE A 252 2.96 -14.27 16.89
CA ILE A 252 4.19 -13.56 16.55
C ILE A 252 4.28 -12.23 17.29
N LEU A 253 3.25 -11.38 17.17
CA LEU A 253 3.23 -10.06 17.79
C LEU A 253 3.05 -10.13 19.30
N SER A 254 2.52 -11.24 19.83
CA SER A 254 2.46 -11.48 21.27
C SER A 254 3.77 -12.04 21.85
N HIS A 255 4.77 -12.36 21.02
CA HIS A 255 6.07 -12.80 21.52
C HIS A 255 6.74 -11.69 22.37
N ARG A 256 7.47 -12.10 23.41
CA ARG A 256 8.17 -11.20 24.36
C ARG A 256 9.20 -10.28 23.70
N ARG A 257 9.58 -10.52 22.44
CA ARG A 257 10.55 -9.68 21.71
C ARG A 257 9.94 -8.34 21.27
N TYR A 258 8.62 -8.27 21.12
CA TYR A 258 7.89 -7.05 20.76
C TYR A 258 7.53 -6.23 22.01
N ILE A 259 8.52 -5.91 22.84
CA ILE A 259 8.31 -5.25 24.14
C ILE A 259 7.71 -3.84 24.03
N ARG A 260 7.89 -3.17 22.89
CA ARG A 260 7.39 -1.81 22.66
C ARG A 260 6.06 -1.77 21.91
N LEU A 261 5.52 -2.93 21.51
CA LEU A 261 4.30 -2.99 20.73
C LEU A 261 3.12 -2.49 21.59
N LYS A 262 2.60 -1.32 21.24
CA LYS A 262 1.48 -0.66 21.91
C LYS A 262 0.17 -0.99 21.22
N GLN A 263 0.20 -1.22 19.90
CA GLN A 263 -1.02 -1.33 19.12
C GLN A 263 -0.86 -2.23 17.89
N VAL A 264 -1.83 -3.10 17.69
CA VAL A 264 -2.09 -3.80 16.43
C VAL A 264 -3.45 -3.36 15.95
N LYS A 265 -3.49 -2.58 14.85
CA LYS A 265 -4.73 -2.06 14.28
C LYS A 265 -5.13 -2.89 13.07
N ILE A 266 -6.35 -3.40 13.07
CA ILE A 266 -6.99 -4.07 11.95
C ILE A 266 -8.07 -3.13 11.42
N GLU A 267 -7.86 -2.55 10.24
CA GLU A 267 -8.76 -1.56 9.68
C GLU A 267 -9.37 -2.04 8.37
N PHE A 268 -10.68 -2.14 8.35
CA PHE A 268 -11.46 -2.47 7.16
C PHE A 268 -12.01 -1.19 6.54
N TRP A 269 -11.84 -1.06 5.23
CA TRP A 269 -12.37 0.01 4.41
C TRP A 269 -13.34 -0.59 3.38
N GLY A 270 -14.55 -0.05 3.34
CA GLY A 270 -15.60 -0.53 2.45
C GLY A 270 -16.80 0.40 2.41
N ILE A 271 -17.86 -0.02 1.71
CA ILE A 271 -19.09 0.79 1.59
C ILE A 271 -19.83 0.80 2.92
N GLY A 272 -20.39 1.97 3.27
CA GLY A 272 -21.22 2.13 4.47
C GLY A 272 -22.45 1.22 4.40
N GLY A 273 -22.79 0.59 5.54
CA GLY A 273 -23.99 -0.25 5.69
C GLY A 273 -23.73 -1.61 6.34
N LEU A 274 -22.50 -2.12 6.24
CA LEU A 274 -22.14 -3.45 6.78
C LEU A 274 -21.39 -3.38 8.12
N TRP A 275 -21.21 -2.19 8.67
CA TRP A 275 -20.38 -1.99 9.85
C TRP A 275 -20.97 -2.68 11.10
N GLU A 276 -22.30 -2.69 11.27
CA GLU A 276 -22.96 -3.36 12.41
C GLU A 276 -22.77 -4.87 12.36
N GLU A 277 -23.01 -5.46 11.19
CA GLU A 277 -22.83 -6.89 10.96
C GLU A 277 -21.36 -7.29 11.13
N MET A 278 -20.43 -6.52 10.54
CA MET A 278 -19.00 -6.75 10.68
C MET A 278 -18.52 -6.59 12.11
N GLY A 279 -19.06 -5.63 12.85
CA GLY A 279 -18.81 -5.47 14.28
C GLY A 279 -19.26 -6.70 15.06
N SER A 280 -20.48 -7.18 14.84
CA SER A 280 -21.00 -8.38 15.49
C SER A 280 -20.17 -9.63 15.20
N ILE A 281 -19.82 -9.86 13.93
CA ILE A 281 -18.97 -10.98 13.52
C ILE A 281 -17.59 -10.86 14.14
N TRP A 282 -16.96 -9.67 14.07
CA TRP A 282 -15.65 -9.41 14.65
C TRP A 282 -15.61 -9.68 16.16
N MET A 283 -16.64 -9.26 16.90
CA MET A 283 -16.74 -9.50 18.34
C MET A 283 -16.75 -11.00 18.69
N GLY A 284 -17.34 -11.84 17.84
CA GLY A 284 -17.30 -13.30 18.00
C GLY A 284 -15.98 -13.94 17.56
N LEU A 285 -15.34 -13.40 16.52
CA LEU A 285 -14.13 -13.98 15.93
C LEU A 285 -12.84 -13.55 16.62
N ALA A 286 -12.76 -12.31 17.10
CA ALA A 286 -11.52 -11.76 17.63
C ALA A 286 -11.00 -12.53 18.86
N PRO A 287 -11.84 -12.89 19.86
CA PRO A 287 -11.39 -13.71 21.00
C PRO A 287 -10.88 -15.09 20.60
N LEU A 288 -11.42 -15.66 19.51
CA LEU A 288 -11.04 -16.98 19.03
C LEU A 288 -9.69 -16.95 18.31
N TRP A 289 -9.47 -15.96 17.44
CA TRP A 289 -8.31 -15.92 16.54
C TRP A 289 -7.16 -15.03 17.01
N PHE A 290 -7.43 -14.09 17.92
CA PHE A 290 -6.42 -13.17 18.47
C PHE A 290 -6.42 -13.09 20.01
N PRO A 291 -6.45 -14.24 20.72
CA PRO A 291 -6.58 -14.24 22.17
C PRO A 291 -5.41 -13.55 22.89
N ASN A 292 -4.18 -13.67 22.37
CA ASN A 292 -3.01 -13.10 23.04
C ASN A 292 -2.94 -11.58 22.89
N MET A 293 -3.23 -11.05 21.70
CA MET A 293 -3.25 -9.60 21.47
C MET A 293 -4.42 -8.93 22.20
N LEU A 294 -5.57 -9.62 22.32
CA LEU A 294 -6.70 -9.14 23.12
C LEU A 294 -6.39 -9.12 24.61
N SER A 295 -5.86 -10.22 25.17
CA SER A 295 -5.48 -10.27 26.59
C SER A 295 -4.42 -9.22 26.97
N LYS A 296 -3.54 -8.85 26.03
CA LYS A 296 -2.59 -7.74 26.20
C LYS A 296 -3.18 -6.35 26.00
N GLY A 297 -4.42 -6.24 25.50
CA GLY A 297 -5.06 -4.96 25.19
C GLY A 297 -4.42 -4.19 24.03
N VAL A 298 -3.65 -4.85 23.16
CA VAL A 298 -2.96 -4.20 22.03
C VAL A 298 -3.77 -4.25 20.73
N LEU A 299 -4.69 -5.20 20.58
CA LEU A 299 -5.52 -5.33 19.38
C LEU A 299 -6.56 -4.20 19.31
N ARG A 300 -6.74 -3.58 18.15
CA ARG A 300 -7.87 -2.68 17.86
C ARG A 300 -8.41 -2.98 16.48
N ALA A 301 -9.73 -2.97 16.32
CA ALA A 301 -10.37 -3.11 15.03
C ALA A 301 -11.23 -1.89 14.70
N THR A 302 -11.16 -1.42 13.46
CA THR A 302 -11.98 -0.30 12.98
C THR A 302 -12.56 -0.60 11.60
N TRP A 303 -13.75 -0.06 11.32
CA TRP A 303 -14.40 -0.08 10.02
C TRP A 303 -14.63 1.35 9.54
N ASN A 304 -14.05 1.76 8.41
CA ASN A 304 -14.11 3.13 7.90
C ASN A 304 -13.75 4.17 8.99
N GLY A 305 -12.72 3.86 9.80
CA GLY A 305 -12.30 4.68 10.94
C GLY A 305 -13.18 4.60 12.20
N GLN A 306 -14.36 3.96 12.15
CA GLN A 306 -15.22 3.73 13.31
C GLN A 306 -14.74 2.51 14.11
N LEU A 307 -14.75 2.59 15.44
CA LEU A 307 -14.24 1.53 16.30
C LEU A 307 -15.20 0.34 16.36
N LEU A 308 -14.73 -0.86 15.99
CA LEU A 308 -15.50 -2.11 16.10
C LEU A 308 -15.36 -2.75 17.47
N LEU A 309 -14.21 -2.59 18.13
CA LEU A 309 -13.92 -3.20 19.42
C LEU A 309 -13.17 -2.20 20.30
N ASN A 310 -13.75 -1.87 21.46
CA ASN A 310 -13.11 -1.06 22.48
C ASN A 310 -12.55 -2.03 23.53
N ASN A 311 -11.25 -1.96 23.85
CA ASN A 311 -10.55 -2.90 24.76
C ASN A 311 -10.99 -2.78 26.23
N LYS A 312 -12.21 -2.33 26.51
CA LYS A 312 -12.83 -2.42 27.83
C LYS A 312 -13.58 -3.75 27.90
N ILE A 313 -12.83 -4.86 27.95
CA ILE A 313 -13.33 -6.13 28.49
C ILE A 313 -12.90 -6.17 29.95
#